data_AF-A0A803TLT9-F1
#
_entry.id   AF-A0A803TLT9-F1
#
_cell.length_a   1.000
_cell.length_b   1.000
_cell.length_c   1.000
_cell.angle_alpha   90.00
_cell.angle_beta   90.00
_cell.angle_gamma   90.00
#
_symmetry.space_group_name_H-M   'P 1'
#
loop_
_entity.id
_entity.type
_entity.pdbx_description
1 polymer ?
#
loop_
_entity_poly.entity_id
_entity_poly.type
_entity_poly.pdbx_seq_one_letter_code
_entity_poly.pdbx_strand_id
1 'polypeptide(L)'
;WVLDPRKQDDYERSTTDCLTVGILQAAELPALDMGGTSDPYVKVFLLPDKKKKYETKVQKKTLNPTYNETFVFKIPYQELGGKTLVMAIYDFDRFSKHDIIGEVKVPMNTVDLGQPIEEWRDLESAEKEEPEKLGDICISLRYVPTAGKLTVCILEAKNLKKMDVGGLSDPYVKIHLLQNGKRLKKKKTTVKKKTLNPYFNESFSFEIPFEQIQKVQVVITVLDYDKLGKNEAIGKVFVGNNATGTELRHWSDMLANPRRPIAQWHSLKPEEEVDAALGKNK
;
A
#
# COMPACT_ATOMS: atom_id res chain seq x y z
N TRP A 1 9.02 36.68 57.34
CA TRP A 1 9.33 35.28 57.73
C TRP A 1 10.38 34.74 56.79
N VAL A 2 11.40 34.14 57.37
CA VAL A 2 12.64 33.66 56.75
C VAL A 2 12.36 32.39 55.93
N LEU A 3 13.05 32.26 54.79
CA LEU A 3 13.05 31.10 53.89
C LEU A 3 13.66 29.87 54.58
N ASP A 4 12.94 28.74 54.56
CA ASP A 4 13.48 27.41 54.88
C ASP A 4 14.15 26.84 53.61
N PRO A 5 15.47 26.53 53.61
CA PRO A 5 16.19 26.08 52.41
C PRO A 5 15.89 24.64 52.00
N ARG A 6 15.01 23.91 52.69
CA ARG A 6 14.73 22.49 52.43
C ARG A 6 13.51 22.21 51.53
N LYS A 7 13.00 23.24 50.85
CA LYS A 7 12.00 23.08 49.77
C LYS A 7 12.55 23.46 48.39
N GLN A 8 13.81 23.11 48.13
CA GLN A 8 14.48 23.36 46.86
C GLN A 8 14.47 22.15 45.90
N ASP A 9 13.58 21.17 46.14
CA ASP A 9 13.44 20.01 45.25
C ASP A 9 12.01 19.79 44.71
N ASP A 10 11.05 20.67 45.01
CA ASP A 10 9.68 20.61 44.44
C ASP A 10 9.55 21.42 43.14
N TYR A 11 10.66 21.67 42.44
CA TYR A 11 10.62 22.04 41.02
C TYR A 11 10.50 20.74 40.20
N GLU A 12 9.40 20.01 40.41
CA GLU A 12 8.98 18.94 39.53
C GLU A 12 8.79 19.54 38.14
N ARG A 13 9.83 19.35 37.34
CA ARG A 13 9.90 19.54 35.91
C ARG A 13 8.84 18.66 35.24
N SER A 14 7.59 19.07 35.33
CA SER A 14 6.49 18.61 34.48
C SER A 14 6.56 19.35 33.14
N THR A 15 7.70 19.31 32.47
CA THR A 15 7.76 19.60 31.04
C THR A 15 7.24 18.37 30.33
N THR A 16 5.96 18.36 29.96
CA THR A 16 5.45 17.38 28.99
C THR A 16 6.21 17.60 27.69
N ASP A 17 7.20 16.74 27.42
CA ASP A 17 7.97 16.77 26.17
C ASP A 17 7.03 16.42 25.00
N CYS A 18 6.46 17.45 24.39
CA CYS A 18 5.60 17.32 23.22
C CYS A 18 5.94 18.36 22.16
N LEU A 19 5.90 17.93 20.90
CA LEU A 19 5.94 18.82 19.74
C LEU A 19 4.51 19.25 19.43
N THR A 20 4.26 20.56 19.48
CA THR A 20 2.98 21.16 19.07
C THR A 20 3.13 21.71 17.65
N VAL A 21 2.25 21.28 16.75
CA VAL A 21 2.26 21.69 15.34
C VAL A 21 0.95 22.40 15.03
N GLY A 22 1.03 23.66 14.60
CA GLY A 22 -0.12 24.44 14.15
C GLY A 22 -0.24 24.41 12.63
N ILE A 23 -1.44 24.13 12.13
CA ILE A 23 -1.81 24.30 10.73
C ILE A 23 -2.74 25.51 10.65
N LEU A 24 -2.21 26.63 10.16
CA LEU A 24 -2.94 27.90 10.12
C LEU A 24 -3.77 28.02 8.85
N GLN A 25 -3.11 28.09 7.69
CA GLN A 25 -3.75 28.29 6.40
C GLN A 25 -2.85 27.82 5.25
N ALA A 26 -3.44 27.66 4.07
CA ALA A 26 -2.72 27.53 2.82
C ALA A 26 -3.23 28.58 1.82
N ALA A 27 -2.42 28.93 0.83
CA ALA A 27 -2.75 29.92 -0.18
C ALA A 27 -2.41 29.39 -1.57
N GLU A 28 -3.15 29.89 -2.57
CA GLU A 28 -2.88 29.65 -3.99
C GLU A 28 -2.79 28.17 -4.38
N LEU A 29 -3.64 27.33 -3.77
CA LEU A 29 -3.71 25.91 -4.13
C LEU A 29 -4.21 25.73 -5.58
N PRO A 30 -3.74 24.70 -6.30
CA PRO A 30 -4.29 24.35 -7.61
C PRO A 30 -5.73 23.87 -7.48
N ALA A 31 -6.56 24.19 -8.48
CA ALA A 31 -7.89 23.63 -8.62
C ALA A 31 -7.81 22.25 -9.27
N LEU A 32 -8.18 21.19 -8.53
CA LEU A 32 -8.22 19.83 -9.05
C LEU A 32 -9.66 19.36 -9.35
N ASP A 33 -10.68 19.99 -8.77
CA ASP A 33 -12.07 19.69 -9.12
C ASP A 33 -12.50 20.33 -10.44
N MET A 34 -13.43 19.68 -11.16
CA MET A 34 -14.10 20.24 -12.34
C MET A 34 -14.80 21.60 -12.09
N GLY A 35 -15.04 21.94 -10.82
CA GLY A 35 -15.62 23.22 -10.41
C GLY A 35 -14.65 24.40 -10.36
N GLY A 36 -13.36 24.19 -10.66
CA GLY A 36 -12.32 25.23 -10.57
C GLY A 36 -11.91 25.56 -9.13
N THR A 37 -12.18 24.65 -8.19
CA THR A 37 -11.77 24.74 -6.78
C THR A 37 -11.18 23.40 -6.32
N SER A 38 -10.85 23.28 -5.04
CA SER A 38 -10.56 22.01 -4.37
C SER A 38 -11.24 21.99 -3.00
N ASP A 39 -11.34 20.82 -2.40
CA ASP A 39 -11.78 20.56 -1.03
C ASP A 39 -10.56 20.18 -0.14
N PRO A 40 -9.60 21.11 0.13
CA PRO A 40 -8.31 20.76 0.72
C PRO A 40 -8.37 20.42 2.22
N TYR A 41 -7.58 19.42 2.61
CA TYR A 41 -7.26 19.09 4.00
C TYR A 41 -5.80 18.67 4.17
N VAL A 42 -5.25 18.81 5.37
CA VAL A 42 -3.82 18.56 5.64
C VAL A 42 -3.67 17.31 6.49
N LYS A 43 -2.78 16.40 6.07
CA LYS A 43 -2.27 15.31 6.89
C LYS A 43 -0.93 15.69 7.51
N VAL A 44 -0.81 15.49 8.81
CA VAL A 44 0.39 15.82 9.60
C VAL A 44 0.94 14.56 10.26
N PHE A 45 2.19 14.22 9.99
CA PHE A 45 2.86 13.04 10.56
C PHE A 45 4.38 13.22 10.64
N LEU A 46 5.08 12.32 11.34
CA LEU A 46 6.53 12.39 11.54
C LEU A 46 7.23 11.18 10.94
N LEU A 47 8.09 11.39 9.95
CA LEU A 47 8.96 10.31 9.46
C LEU A 47 10.04 9.97 10.50
N PRO A 48 10.44 8.67 10.60
CA PRO A 48 9.99 7.55 9.76
C PRO A 48 8.65 6.91 10.17
N ASP A 49 8.04 7.34 11.28
CA ASP A 49 6.78 6.75 11.78
C ASP A 49 5.54 7.29 11.05
N LYS A 50 5.12 6.59 10.00
CA LYS A 50 3.88 6.89 9.27
C LYS A 50 2.60 6.43 9.98
N LYS A 51 2.67 5.74 11.13
CA LYS A 51 1.46 5.18 11.78
C LYS A 51 0.64 6.27 12.47
N LYS A 52 1.31 7.21 13.14
CA LYS A 52 0.64 8.28 13.87
C LYS A 52 0.51 9.51 12.98
N LYS A 53 -0.71 9.71 12.48
CA LYS A 53 -1.10 10.83 11.62
C LYS A 53 -2.26 11.59 12.23
N TYR A 54 -2.26 12.90 12.02
CA TYR A 54 -3.37 13.79 12.29
C TYR A 54 -3.89 14.34 10.97
N GLU A 55 -5.18 14.68 10.93
CA GLU A 55 -5.82 15.25 9.75
C GLU A 55 -6.63 16.47 10.20
N THR A 56 -6.54 17.55 9.44
CA THR A 56 -7.42 18.71 9.63
C THR A 56 -8.82 18.39 9.13
N LYS A 57 -9.77 19.28 9.44
CA LYS A 57 -11.06 19.31 8.75
C LYS A 57 -10.87 19.65 7.27
N VAL A 58 -11.76 19.10 6.46
CA VAL A 58 -11.87 19.41 5.03
C VAL A 58 -12.50 20.79 4.87
N GLN A 59 -11.80 21.69 4.18
CA GLN A 59 -12.33 23.00 3.80
C GLN A 59 -12.88 22.91 2.38
N LYS A 60 -14.18 23.18 2.20
CA LYS A 60 -14.83 22.92 0.91
C LYS A 60 -14.68 24.07 -0.06
N LYS A 61 -14.45 23.76 -1.34
CA LYS A 61 -14.46 24.67 -2.49
C LYS A 61 -13.63 25.93 -2.27
N THR A 62 -12.38 25.75 -1.86
CA THR A 62 -11.46 26.86 -1.61
C THR A 62 -10.04 26.52 -2.06
N LEU A 63 -9.36 27.51 -2.62
CA LEU A 63 -7.93 27.45 -2.93
C LEU A 63 -7.07 28.18 -1.88
N ASN A 64 -7.71 28.80 -0.89
CA ASN A 64 -7.06 29.53 0.20
C ASN A 64 -7.69 29.12 1.53
N PRO A 65 -7.55 27.85 1.96
CA PRO A 65 -8.18 27.36 3.17
C PRO A 65 -7.56 27.95 4.44
N THR A 66 -8.39 28.25 5.43
CA THR A 66 -7.97 28.55 6.80
C THR A 66 -8.40 27.41 7.72
N TYR A 67 -7.42 26.80 8.39
CA TYR A 67 -7.63 25.65 9.28
C TYR A 67 -7.64 26.08 10.75
N ASN A 68 -6.60 26.80 11.20
CA ASN A 68 -6.37 27.15 12.60
C ASN A 68 -6.49 25.94 13.55
N GLU A 69 -5.89 24.81 13.16
CA GLU A 69 -5.89 23.58 13.94
C GLU A 69 -4.52 23.29 14.54
N THR A 70 -4.48 22.65 15.71
CA THR A 70 -3.24 22.36 16.44
C THR A 70 -3.18 20.90 16.84
N PHE A 71 -2.04 20.26 16.57
CA PHE A 71 -1.80 18.85 16.84
C PHE A 71 -0.62 18.67 17.79
N VAL A 72 -0.71 17.70 18.70
CA VAL A 72 0.30 17.46 19.74
C VAL A 72 0.90 16.07 19.59
N PHE A 73 2.19 16.01 19.23
CA PHE A 73 2.99 14.80 19.21
C PHE A 73 3.72 14.63 20.54
N LYS A 74 3.31 13.64 21.34
CA LYS A 74 4.00 13.25 22.58
C LYS A 74 5.30 12.51 22.24
N ILE A 75 6.41 13.25 22.09
CA ILE A 75 7.73 12.73 21.69
C ILE A 75 8.80 13.50 22.47
N PRO A 76 9.72 12.79 23.15
CA PRO A 76 10.85 13.41 23.83
C PRO A 76 11.72 14.25 22.88
N TYR A 77 12.20 15.40 23.33
CA TYR A 77 13.04 16.29 22.51
C TYR A 77 14.28 15.57 21.93
N GLN A 78 14.87 14.66 22.71
CA GLN A 78 16.05 13.87 22.30
C GLN A 78 15.79 12.96 21.10
N GLU A 79 14.55 12.51 20.90
CA GLU A 79 14.17 11.64 19.78
C GLU A 79 13.81 12.43 18.51
N LEU A 80 13.71 13.75 18.61
CA LEU A 80 13.21 14.60 17.55
C LEU A 80 14.24 14.85 16.45
N GLY A 81 15.53 14.95 16.80
CA GLY A 81 16.59 15.31 15.85
C GLY A 81 16.76 14.36 14.66
N GLY A 82 16.28 13.12 14.76
CA GLY A 82 16.29 12.15 13.65
C GLY A 82 14.98 12.07 12.86
N LYS A 83 13.99 12.92 13.16
CA LYS A 83 12.65 12.89 12.55
C LYS A 83 12.45 14.03 11.57
N THR A 84 11.49 13.84 10.66
CA THR A 84 11.05 14.87 9.71
C THR A 84 9.56 15.05 9.86
N LEU A 85 9.11 16.27 10.18
CA LEU A 85 7.71 16.64 10.17
C LEU A 85 7.24 16.75 8.71
N VAL A 86 6.16 16.07 8.38
CA VAL A 86 5.54 16.12 7.06
C VAL A 86 4.14 16.67 7.19
N MET A 87 3.85 17.69 6.38
CA MET A 87 2.53 18.31 6.22
C MET A 87 2.14 18.17 4.76
N ALA A 88 1.24 17.25 4.46
CA ALA A 88 0.81 16.95 3.09
C ALA A 88 -0.64 17.40 2.89
N ILE A 89 -0.86 18.26 1.89
CA ILE A 89 -2.18 18.76 1.53
C ILE A 89 -2.80 17.84 0.47
N TYR A 90 -4.02 17.41 0.73
CA TYR A 90 -4.81 16.57 -0.17
C TYR A 90 -6.09 17.27 -0.55
N ASP A 91 -6.58 16.98 -1.75
CA ASP A 91 -7.94 17.29 -2.18
C ASP A 91 -8.88 16.15 -1.83
N PHE A 92 -9.98 16.46 -1.14
CA PHE A 92 -10.96 15.47 -0.73
C PHE A 92 -11.90 15.12 -1.88
N ASP A 93 -11.90 13.84 -2.25
CA ASP A 93 -12.78 13.29 -3.26
C ASP A 93 -13.82 12.34 -2.67
N ARG A 94 -15.10 12.58 -2.95
CA ARG A 94 -16.19 11.73 -2.41
C ARG A 94 -16.25 10.34 -3.04
N PHE A 95 -15.84 10.21 -4.31
CA PHE A 95 -16.03 8.99 -5.11
C PHE A 95 -14.74 8.47 -5.75
N SER A 96 -13.61 9.12 -5.50
CA SER A 96 -12.29 8.77 -6.02
C SER A 96 -11.24 8.79 -4.91
N LYS A 97 -10.03 8.34 -5.24
CA LYS A 97 -8.88 8.48 -4.35
C LYS A 97 -8.53 9.96 -4.24
N HIS A 98 -8.33 10.44 -3.02
CA HIS A 98 -7.95 11.83 -2.76
C HIS A 98 -6.61 12.16 -3.43
N ASP A 99 -6.59 13.24 -4.20
CA ASP A 99 -5.41 13.69 -4.90
C ASP A 99 -4.48 14.46 -3.96
N ILE A 100 -3.18 14.20 -4.03
CA ILE A 100 -2.21 14.98 -3.28
C ILE A 100 -1.91 16.27 -4.05
N ILE A 101 -2.09 17.40 -3.38
CA ILE A 101 -1.81 18.72 -3.94
C ILE A 101 -0.31 19.01 -3.84
N GLY A 102 0.27 18.73 -2.66
CA GLY A 102 1.69 18.94 -2.39
C GLY A 102 2.03 18.65 -0.94
N GLU A 103 3.32 18.67 -0.61
CA GLU A 103 3.79 18.43 0.75
C GLU A 103 4.93 19.37 1.16
N VAL A 104 5.06 19.57 2.47
CA VAL A 104 6.20 20.22 3.09
C VAL A 104 6.86 19.22 4.02
N LYS A 105 8.19 19.09 3.90
CA LYS A 105 9.03 18.27 4.77
C LYS A 105 9.97 19.17 5.57
N VAL A 106 9.87 19.13 6.89
CA VAL A 106 10.72 19.89 7.81
C VAL A 106 11.55 18.92 8.64
N PRO A 107 12.85 18.74 8.33
CA PRO A 107 13.76 17.99 9.18
C PRO A 107 13.86 18.65 10.55
N MET A 108 13.56 17.93 11.63
CA MET A 108 13.47 18.55 12.95
C MET A 108 14.84 18.98 13.50
N ASN A 109 15.95 18.52 12.92
CA ASN A 109 17.30 18.99 13.22
C ASN A 109 17.64 20.37 12.65
N THR A 110 16.83 20.91 11.73
CA THR A 110 17.03 22.26 11.18
C THR A 110 16.22 23.33 11.91
N VAL A 111 15.47 22.95 12.94
CA VAL A 111 14.47 23.79 13.60
C VAL A 111 14.91 24.13 15.02
N ASP A 112 14.98 25.42 15.35
CA ASP A 112 15.25 25.87 16.72
C ASP A 112 13.96 25.98 17.53
N LEU A 113 13.64 24.91 18.26
CA LEU A 113 12.43 24.82 19.08
C LEU A 113 12.52 25.61 20.41
N GLY A 114 13.53 26.46 20.60
CA GLY A 114 13.63 27.35 21.76
C GLY A 114 12.53 28.41 21.82
N GLN A 115 11.88 28.72 20.69
CA GLN A 115 10.76 29.66 20.60
C GLN A 115 9.67 29.14 19.64
N PRO A 116 8.41 29.62 19.75
CA PRO A 116 7.38 29.35 18.75
C PRO A 116 7.83 29.84 17.37
N ILE A 117 7.75 28.97 16.37
CA ILE A 117 8.07 29.28 14.99
C ILE A 117 6.77 29.32 14.19
N GLU A 118 6.57 30.42 13.46
CA GLU A 118 5.49 30.60 12.50
C GLU A 118 6.11 31.05 11.18
N GLU A 119 5.97 30.24 10.13
CA GLU A 119 6.63 30.48 8.84
C GLU A 119 5.77 29.93 7.69
N TRP A 120 5.80 30.62 6.55
CA TRP A 120 5.27 30.12 5.29
C TRP A 120 6.27 29.18 4.60
N ARG A 121 5.78 28.11 3.99
CA ARG A 121 6.57 27.16 3.21
C ARG A 121 5.85 26.88 1.91
N ASP A 122 6.61 26.90 0.81
CA ASP A 122 6.09 26.50 -0.49
C ASP A 122 5.83 24.99 -0.53
N LEU A 123 4.75 24.58 -1.19
CA LEU A 123 4.43 23.17 -1.38
C LEU A 123 5.35 22.57 -2.44
N GLU A 124 6.05 21.51 -2.06
CA GLU A 124 6.77 20.69 -3.02
C GLU A 124 5.82 19.67 -3.66
N SER A 125 6.11 19.28 -4.91
CA SER A 125 5.38 18.19 -5.55
C SER A 125 5.62 16.93 -4.73
N ALA A 126 4.56 16.39 -4.14
CA ALA A 126 4.69 15.18 -3.35
C ALA A 126 5.16 14.04 -4.26
N GLU A 127 6.22 13.36 -3.84
CA GLU A 127 6.58 12.08 -4.43
C GLU A 127 5.34 11.18 -4.28
N LYS A 128 4.72 10.78 -5.41
CA LYS A 128 3.58 9.86 -5.39
C LYS A 128 3.95 8.71 -4.46
N GLU A 129 3.23 8.54 -3.35
CA GLU A 129 3.48 7.44 -2.43
C GLU A 129 3.65 6.17 -3.26
N GLU A 130 4.85 5.58 -3.25
CA GLU A 130 5.05 4.32 -3.96
C GLU A 130 3.96 3.37 -3.44
N PRO A 131 3.13 2.80 -4.32
CA PRO A 131 2.10 1.88 -3.90
C PRO A 131 2.76 0.80 -3.05
N GLU A 132 2.16 0.52 -1.89
CA GLU A 132 2.71 -0.40 -0.91
C GLU A 132 3.08 -1.72 -1.59
N LYS A 133 4.37 -2.07 -1.60
CA LYS A 133 4.85 -3.26 -2.32
C LYS A 133 4.39 -4.52 -1.58
N LEU A 134 3.47 -5.26 -2.20
CA LEU A 134 2.89 -6.49 -1.64
C LEU A 134 3.80 -7.72 -1.83
N GLY A 135 4.84 -7.58 -2.65
CA GLY A 135 5.79 -8.62 -3.03
C GLY A 135 5.63 -9.07 -4.48
N ASP A 136 6.50 -9.98 -4.92
CA ASP A 136 6.46 -10.54 -6.27
C ASP A 136 6.32 -12.07 -6.20
N ILE A 137 5.65 -12.65 -7.19
CA ILE A 137 5.51 -14.11 -7.36
C ILE A 137 6.06 -14.56 -8.72
N CYS A 138 6.86 -15.61 -8.70
CA CYS A 138 7.37 -16.28 -9.90
C CYS A 138 6.50 -17.50 -10.21
N ILE A 139 5.92 -17.51 -11.41
CA ILE A 139 5.10 -18.63 -11.89
C ILE A 139 5.61 -19.10 -13.24
N SER A 140 5.46 -20.39 -13.52
CA SER A 140 5.70 -20.95 -14.85
C SER A 140 4.41 -21.45 -15.48
N LEU A 141 4.18 -21.06 -16.72
CA LEU A 141 3.04 -21.47 -17.52
C LEU A 141 3.49 -22.36 -18.68
N ARG A 142 2.76 -23.45 -18.92
CA ARG A 142 2.99 -24.35 -20.04
C ARG A 142 1.66 -24.82 -20.60
N TYR A 143 1.44 -24.63 -21.89
CA TYR A 143 0.25 -25.14 -22.56
C TYR A 143 0.60 -26.18 -23.63
N VAL A 144 -0.17 -27.28 -23.65
CA VAL A 144 -0.07 -28.34 -24.66
C VAL A 144 -1.41 -28.40 -25.42
N PRO A 145 -1.51 -27.80 -26.62
CA PRO A 145 -2.78 -27.70 -27.35
C PRO A 145 -3.41 -29.05 -27.68
N THR A 146 -2.61 -30.02 -28.14
CA THR A 146 -3.09 -31.35 -28.53
C THR A 146 -3.73 -32.15 -27.40
N ALA A 147 -3.33 -31.89 -26.16
CA ALA A 147 -3.87 -32.52 -24.96
C ALA A 147 -4.87 -31.61 -24.22
N GLY A 148 -5.10 -30.38 -24.71
CA GLY A 148 -5.86 -29.36 -24.01
C GLY A 148 -5.38 -29.16 -22.58
N LYS A 149 -4.06 -29.16 -22.32
CA LYS A 149 -3.52 -29.18 -20.96
C LYS A 149 -2.73 -27.92 -20.65
N LEU A 150 -3.22 -27.15 -19.68
CA LEU A 150 -2.51 -26.02 -19.07
C LEU A 150 -1.86 -26.48 -17.75
N THR A 151 -0.56 -26.31 -17.64
CA THR A 151 0.19 -26.53 -16.40
C THR A 151 0.67 -25.17 -15.86
N VAL A 152 0.33 -24.91 -14.61
CA VAL A 152 0.74 -23.74 -13.82
C VAL A 152 1.64 -24.24 -12.70
N CYS A 153 2.92 -23.88 -12.73
CA CYS A 153 3.85 -24.14 -11.64
C CYS A 153 4.03 -22.88 -10.80
N ILE A 154 3.78 -22.99 -9.50
CA ILE A 154 4.10 -21.94 -8.54
C ILE A 154 5.52 -22.19 -8.07
N LEU A 155 6.46 -21.33 -8.49
CA LEU A 155 7.89 -21.53 -8.21
C LEU A 155 8.22 -20.98 -6.83
N GLU A 156 8.17 -19.66 -6.68
CA GLU A 156 8.54 -18.96 -5.45
C GLU A 156 7.90 -17.57 -5.40
N ALA A 157 7.92 -16.95 -4.23
CA ALA A 157 7.61 -15.54 -4.07
C ALA A 157 8.71 -14.84 -3.26
N LYS A 158 8.81 -13.52 -3.37
CA LYS A 158 9.80 -12.72 -2.63
C LYS A 158 9.22 -11.40 -2.14
N ASN A 159 9.83 -10.87 -1.09
CA ASN A 159 9.49 -9.57 -0.49
C ASN A 159 7.99 -9.43 -0.18
N LEU A 160 7.36 -10.51 0.29
CA LEU A 160 5.94 -10.47 0.65
C LEU A 160 5.69 -9.48 1.79
N LYS A 161 4.52 -8.83 1.78
CA LYS A 161 4.06 -7.98 2.89
C LYS A 161 3.91 -8.83 4.16
N LYS A 162 4.36 -8.27 5.28
CA LYS A 162 4.20 -8.86 6.62
C LYS A 162 2.76 -8.71 7.07
N MET A 163 2.08 -9.80 7.40
CA MET A 163 0.72 -9.73 7.97
C MET A 163 0.70 -10.08 9.46
N ASP A 164 1.60 -10.93 9.96
CA ASP A 164 1.63 -11.30 11.38
C ASP A 164 2.22 -10.19 12.26
N VAL A 165 1.68 -10.06 13.49
CA VAL A 165 2.21 -9.18 14.56
C VAL A 165 3.67 -9.49 14.92
N GLY A 166 4.16 -10.70 14.61
CA GLY A 166 5.55 -11.13 14.77
C GLY A 166 6.49 -10.80 13.61
N GLY A 167 6.01 -10.11 12.57
CA GLY A 167 6.85 -9.54 11.50
C GLY A 167 7.21 -10.47 10.35
N LEU A 168 6.58 -11.65 10.23
CA LEU A 168 6.68 -12.56 9.09
C LEU A 168 5.26 -12.94 8.60
N SER A 169 5.16 -13.94 7.73
CA SER A 169 3.91 -14.52 7.26
C SER A 169 4.08 -16.04 7.09
N ASP A 170 2.96 -16.77 7.04
CA ASP A 170 2.83 -18.19 6.70
C ASP A 170 2.23 -18.35 5.28
N PRO A 171 2.91 -17.93 4.20
CA PRO A 171 2.32 -17.84 2.87
C PRO A 171 1.93 -19.17 2.24
N TYR A 172 0.80 -19.16 1.53
CA TYR A 172 0.37 -20.18 0.58
C TYR A 172 -0.37 -19.56 -0.60
N VAL A 173 -0.44 -20.28 -1.72
CA VAL A 173 -1.00 -19.75 -2.97
C VAL A 173 -2.28 -20.51 -3.32
N LYS A 174 -3.35 -19.78 -3.61
CA LYS A 174 -4.58 -20.29 -4.24
C LYS A 174 -4.58 -19.96 -5.72
N ILE A 175 -4.95 -20.94 -6.54
CA ILE A 175 -5.11 -20.80 -7.98
C ILE A 175 -6.57 -21.05 -8.32
N HIS A 176 -7.23 -20.07 -8.93
CA HIS A 176 -8.59 -20.18 -9.44
C HIS A 176 -8.58 -20.10 -10.96
N LEU A 177 -9.18 -21.08 -11.62
CA LEU A 177 -9.50 -21.01 -13.05
C LEU A 177 -10.90 -20.42 -13.21
N LEU A 178 -11.01 -19.31 -13.91
CA LEU A 178 -12.26 -18.62 -14.20
C LEU A 178 -12.54 -18.63 -15.70
N GLN A 179 -13.82 -18.60 -16.05
CA GLN A 179 -14.31 -18.36 -17.41
C GLN A 179 -15.63 -17.59 -17.30
N ASN A 180 -15.78 -16.50 -18.06
CA ASN A 180 -16.96 -15.63 -18.02
C ASN A 180 -17.37 -15.23 -16.58
N GLY A 181 -16.38 -14.86 -15.75
CA GLY A 181 -16.58 -14.47 -14.35
C GLY A 181 -16.96 -15.61 -13.39
N LYS A 182 -17.15 -16.84 -13.87
CA LYS A 182 -17.48 -18.01 -13.04
C LYS A 182 -16.22 -18.82 -12.72
N ARG A 183 -16.06 -19.19 -11.46
CA ARG A 183 -14.96 -20.06 -11.00
C ARG A 183 -15.24 -21.52 -11.40
N LEU A 184 -14.36 -22.10 -12.22
CA LEU A 184 -14.45 -23.48 -12.69
C LEU A 184 -13.70 -24.46 -11.80
N LYS A 185 -12.43 -24.17 -11.49
CA LYS A 185 -11.56 -25.05 -10.69
C LYS A 185 -10.77 -24.24 -9.68
N LYS A 186 -10.41 -24.87 -8.56
CA LYS A 186 -9.57 -24.30 -7.50
C LYS A 186 -8.48 -25.28 -7.11
N LYS A 187 -7.25 -24.79 -6.96
CA LYS A 187 -6.10 -25.54 -6.42
C LYS A 187 -5.36 -24.67 -5.40
N LYS A 188 -4.54 -25.29 -4.55
CA LYS A 188 -3.74 -24.57 -3.54
C LYS A 188 -2.40 -25.26 -3.32
N THR A 189 -1.38 -24.49 -2.95
CA THR A 189 -0.07 -25.02 -2.54
C THR A 189 -0.07 -25.49 -1.09
N THR A 190 1.05 -26.07 -0.67
CA THR A 190 1.42 -26.19 0.74
C THR A 190 1.65 -24.82 1.36
N VAL A 191 1.53 -24.75 2.69
CA VAL A 191 1.83 -23.56 3.49
C VAL A 191 3.31 -23.55 3.85
N LYS A 192 3.99 -22.41 3.61
CA LYS A 192 5.39 -22.21 4.01
C LYS A 192 5.38 -21.32 5.24
N LYS A 193 5.91 -21.80 6.37
CA LYS A 193 5.80 -21.10 7.65
C LYS A 193 6.88 -20.04 7.80
N LYS A 194 6.53 -18.91 8.41
CA LYS A 194 7.42 -17.84 8.88
C LYS A 194 8.44 -17.40 7.82
N THR A 195 7.96 -17.02 6.65
CA THR A 195 8.82 -16.55 5.55
C THR A 195 8.12 -15.51 4.68
N LEU A 196 8.89 -14.52 4.21
CA LEU A 196 8.46 -13.56 3.19
C LEU A 196 9.03 -13.89 1.80
N ASN A 197 9.83 -14.96 1.71
CA ASN A 197 10.45 -15.46 0.47
C ASN A 197 10.20 -16.96 0.32
N PRO A 198 8.93 -17.41 0.19
CA PRO A 198 8.61 -18.82 0.13
C PRO A 198 9.04 -19.47 -1.19
N TYR A 199 9.64 -20.67 -1.08
CA TYR A 199 9.88 -21.56 -2.21
C TYR A 199 8.85 -22.70 -2.23
N PHE A 200 8.10 -22.81 -3.32
CA PHE A 200 7.02 -23.79 -3.50
C PHE A 200 7.43 -24.92 -4.44
N ASN A 201 7.74 -24.58 -5.69
CA ASN A 201 7.95 -25.50 -6.81
C ASN A 201 6.83 -26.56 -6.96
N GLU A 202 5.57 -26.10 -6.90
CA GLU A 202 4.39 -26.96 -6.96
C GLU A 202 3.65 -26.79 -8.28
N SER A 203 3.42 -27.89 -9.01
CA SER A 203 2.79 -27.89 -10.33
C SER A 203 1.33 -28.33 -10.31
N PHE A 204 0.49 -27.57 -11.00
CA PHE A 204 -0.95 -27.78 -11.07
C PHE A 204 -1.41 -27.85 -12.52
N SER A 205 -2.25 -28.83 -12.86
CA SER A 205 -2.77 -29.00 -14.23
C SER A 205 -4.27 -28.74 -14.34
N PHE A 206 -4.66 -28.10 -15.43
CA PHE A 206 -6.04 -27.83 -15.83
C PHE A 206 -6.26 -28.34 -17.25
N GLU A 207 -7.41 -28.95 -17.48
CA GLU A 207 -7.89 -29.37 -18.80
C GLU A 207 -8.70 -28.23 -19.40
N ILE A 208 -8.18 -27.65 -20.48
CA ILE A 208 -8.71 -26.48 -21.19
C ILE A 208 -8.50 -26.75 -22.69
N PRO A 209 -9.57 -27.05 -23.45
CA PRO A 209 -9.51 -27.16 -24.91
C PRO A 209 -8.95 -25.88 -25.54
N PHE A 210 -8.29 -26.01 -26.69
CA PHE A 210 -7.62 -24.87 -27.32
C PHE A 210 -8.59 -23.76 -27.70
N GLU A 211 -9.82 -24.10 -28.09
CA GLU A 211 -10.88 -23.15 -28.44
C GLU A 211 -11.33 -22.29 -27.25
N GLN A 212 -11.03 -22.74 -26.03
CA GLN A 212 -11.40 -22.07 -24.78
C GLN A 212 -10.25 -21.31 -24.13
N ILE A 213 -8.99 -21.53 -24.56
CA ILE A 213 -7.81 -20.99 -23.87
C ILE A 213 -7.80 -19.45 -23.83
N GLN A 214 -8.37 -18.80 -24.84
CA GLN A 214 -8.46 -17.34 -24.90
C GLN A 214 -9.60 -16.77 -24.02
N LYS A 215 -10.49 -17.62 -23.50
CA LYS A 215 -11.66 -17.21 -22.70
C LYS A 215 -11.45 -17.39 -21.20
N VAL A 216 -10.39 -18.09 -20.81
CA VAL A 216 -10.11 -18.40 -19.41
C VAL A 216 -9.20 -17.34 -18.77
N GLN A 217 -9.34 -17.23 -17.46
CA GLN A 217 -8.48 -16.44 -16.59
C GLN A 217 -7.93 -17.35 -15.51
N VAL A 218 -6.64 -17.23 -15.22
CA VAL A 218 -6.00 -17.93 -14.10
C VAL A 218 -5.65 -16.88 -13.06
N VAL A 219 -6.40 -16.89 -11.96
CA VAL A 219 -6.23 -15.97 -10.84
C VAL A 219 -5.36 -16.64 -9.78
N ILE A 220 -4.29 -15.97 -9.39
CA ILE A 220 -3.29 -16.46 -8.44
C ILE A 220 -3.30 -15.50 -7.25
N THR A 221 -3.60 -16.04 -6.08
CA THR A 221 -3.72 -15.26 -4.85
C THR A 221 -2.74 -15.81 -3.84
N VAL A 222 -1.84 -14.96 -3.34
CA VAL A 222 -0.97 -15.26 -2.21
C VAL A 222 -1.70 -14.85 -0.96
N LEU A 223 -1.85 -15.79 -0.02
CA LEU A 223 -2.52 -15.55 1.25
C LEU A 223 -1.58 -15.88 2.40
N ASP A 224 -1.79 -15.20 3.52
CA ASP A 224 -1.25 -15.59 4.80
C ASP A 224 -2.15 -16.65 5.45
N TYR A 225 -1.54 -17.63 6.12
CA TYR A 225 -2.26 -18.65 6.86
C TYR A 225 -2.26 -18.33 8.36
N ASP A 226 -3.42 -17.92 8.86
CA ASP A 226 -3.62 -17.67 10.28
C ASP A 226 -4.16 -18.91 10.98
N LYS A 227 -3.45 -19.38 12.01
CA LYS A 227 -3.94 -20.50 12.85
C LYS A 227 -5.22 -20.16 13.60
N LEU A 228 -5.38 -18.89 13.99
CA LEU A 228 -6.50 -18.37 14.76
C LEU A 228 -7.01 -17.11 14.06
N GLY A 229 -7.94 -17.27 13.12
CA GLY A 229 -8.47 -16.16 12.36
C GLY A 229 -8.88 -16.54 10.93
N LYS A 230 -9.21 -15.52 10.14
CA LYS A 230 -9.49 -15.66 8.71
C LYS A 230 -8.21 -15.35 7.95
N ASN A 231 -7.74 -16.33 7.18
CA ASN A 231 -6.62 -16.15 6.25
C ASN A 231 -6.79 -14.89 5.39
N GLU A 232 -5.81 -14.00 5.46
CA GLU A 232 -5.79 -12.73 4.74
C GLU A 232 -5.07 -12.84 3.40
N ALA A 233 -5.51 -12.07 2.39
CA ALA A 233 -4.81 -12.00 1.11
C ALA A 233 -3.65 -11.02 1.22
N ILE A 234 -2.43 -11.49 0.95
CA ILE A 234 -1.25 -10.62 0.83
C ILE A 234 -1.33 -9.85 -0.49
N GLY A 235 -1.68 -10.54 -1.57
CA GLY A 235 -1.86 -9.94 -2.88
C GLY A 235 -2.32 -10.93 -3.93
N LYS A 236 -2.73 -10.40 -5.08
CA LYS A 236 -3.36 -11.16 -6.16
C LYS A 236 -2.79 -10.71 -7.51
N VAL A 237 -2.77 -11.63 -8.48
CA VAL A 237 -2.55 -11.36 -9.90
C VAL A 237 -3.44 -12.27 -10.73
N PHE A 238 -3.65 -11.95 -12.00
CA PHE A 238 -4.32 -12.86 -12.93
C PHE A 238 -3.66 -12.81 -14.30
N VAL A 239 -3.60 -13.96 -14.97
CA VAL A 239 -3.15 -14.11 -16.36
C VAL A 239 -4.31 -14.65 -17.21
N GLY A 240 -4.20 -14.51 -18.53
CA GLY A 240 -5.23 -14.98 -19.47
C GLY A 240 -6.09 -13.85 -20.02
N ASN A 241 -7.36 -14.14 -20.22
CA ASN A 241 -8.28 -13.21 -20.88
C ASN A 241 -8.36 -11.86 -20.16
N ASN A 242 -8.27 -10.75 -20.90
CA ASN A 242 -8.25 -9.37 -20.39
C ASN A 242 -7.11 -9.03 -19.42
N ALA A 243 -6.08 -9.87 -19.31
CA ALA A 243 -4.86 -9.45 -18.65
C ALA A 243 -4.21 -8.31 -19.46
N THR A 244 -3.43 -7.47 -18.78
CA THR A 244 -2.68 -6.36 -19.40
C THR A 244 -1.20 -6.46 -19.02
N GLY A 245 -0.35 -5.67 -19.66
CA GLY A 245 1.07 -5.56 -19.29
C GLY A 245 1.82 -6.91 -19.24
N THR A 246 2.53 -7.12 -18.13
CA THR A 246 3.39 -8.28 -17.88
C THR A 246 2.61 -9.61 -17.90
N GLU A 247 1.40 -9.60 -17.34
CA GLU A 247 0.52 -10.76 -17.25
C GLU A 247 0.02 -11.22 -18.63
N LEU A 248 -0.34 -10.26 -19.50
CA LEU A 248 -0.70 -10.55 -20.89
C LEU A 248 0.48 -11.07 -21.70
N ARG A 249 1.65 -10.45 -21.53
CA ARG A 249 2.88 -10.89 -22.18
C ARG A 249 3.22 -12.33 -21.81
N HIS A 250 3.15 -12.67 -20.53
CA HIS A 250 3.42 -14.02 -20.07
C HIS A 250 2.46 -15.05 -20.70
N TRP A 251 1.17 -14.71 -20.76
CA TRP A 251 0.17 -15.56 -21.39
C TRP A 251 0.41 -15.74 -22.89
N SER A 252 0.77 -14.65 -23.58
CA SER A 252 1.10 -14.64 -25.01
C SER A 252 2.35 -15.47 -25.29
N ASP A 253 3.40 -15.31 -24.50
CA ASP A 253 4.66 -16.06 -24.63
C ASP A 253 4.42 -17.57 -24.42
N MET A 254 3.57 -17.95 -23.45
CA MET A 254 3.15 -19.35 -23.24
C MET A 254 2.45 -19.93 -24.49
N LEU A 255 1.54 -19.17 -25.11
CA LEU A 255 0.80 -19.62 -26.29
C LEU A 255 1.68 -19.69 -27.54
N ALA A 256 2.62 -18.75 -27.70
CA ALA A 256 3.58 -18.72 -28.79
C ALA A 256 4.62 -19.85 -28.69
N ASN A 257 4.87 -20.39 -27.49
CA ASN A 257 5.84 -21.45 -27.23
C ASN A 257 5.17 -22.75 -26.73
N PRO A 258 4.36 -23.42 -27.58
CA PRO A 258 3.62 -24.60 -27.16
C PRO A 258 4.55 -25.70 -26.65
N ARG A 259 4.13 -26.40 -25.59
CA ARG A 259 4.88 -27.47 -24.90
C ARG A 259 6.15 -27.02 -24.17
N ARG A 260 6.49 -25.73 -24.16
CA ARG A 260 7.61 -25.19 -23.36
C ARG A 260 7.07 -24.48 -22.11
N PRO A 261 7.65 -24.72 -20.93
CA PRO A 261 7.37 -23.91 -19.76
C PRO A 261 8.03 -22.54 -19.91
N ILE A 262 7.26 -21.48 -19.69
CA ILE A 262 7.73 -20.10 -19.62
C ILE A 262 7.59 -19.66 -18.17
N ALA A 263 8.69 -19.21 -17.55
CA ALA A 263 8.70 -18.72 -16.17
C ALA A 263 8.80 -17.20 -16.16
N GLN A 264 8.01 -16.55 -15.31
CA GLN A 264 7.99 -15.10 -15.22
C GLN A 264 7.56 -14.61 -13.84
N TRP A 265 8.20 -13.51 -13.41
CA TRP A 265 7.84 -12.77 -12.21
C TRP A 265 6.66 -11.82 -12.46
N HIS A 266 5.80 -11.71 -11.46
CA HIS A 266 4.64 -10.81 -11.44
C HIS A 266 4.59 -10.08 -10.11
N SER A 267 4.42 -8.77 -10.14
CA SER A 267 4.22 -7.97 -8.93
C SER A 267 2.79 -8.13 -8.43
N LEU A 268 2.65 -8.44 -7.15
CA LEU A 268 1.35 -8.64 -6.51
C LEU A 268 0.62 -7.30 -6.39
N LYS A 269 -0.68 -7.33 -6.71
CA LYS A 269 -1.58 -6.18 -6.61
C LYS A 269 -2.59 -6.38 -5.47
N PRO A 270 -3.18 -5.30 -4.94
CA PRO A 270 -4.27 -5.40 -3.97
C PRO A 270 -5.40 -6.29 -4.49
N GLU A 271 -5.99 -7.10 -3.60
CA GLU A 271 -7.06 -8.04 -3.97
C GLU A 271 -8.23 -7.32 -4.67
N GLU A 272 -8.63 -6.17 -4.14
CA GLU A 272 -9.74 -5.35 -4.64
C GLU A 272 -9.49 -4.81 -6.05
N GLU A 273 -8.27 -4.38 -6.35
CA GLU A 273 -7.89 -3.87 -7.67
C GLU A 273 -8.00 -4.98 -8.72
N VAL A 274 -7.50 -6.18 -8.39
CA VAL A 274 -7.58 -7.33 -9.28
C VAL A 274 -9.02 -7.80 -9.44
N ASP A 275 -9.79 -7.85 -8.36
CA ASP A 275 -11.20 -8.27 -8.43
C ASP A 275 -12.05 -7.26 -9.21
N ALA A 276 -11.77 -5.96 -9.12
CA ALA A 276 -12.37 -4.95 -9.98
C ALA A 276 -12.03 -5.17 -11.46
N ALA A 277 -10.77 -5.49 -11.77
CA ALA A 277 -10.35 -5.82 -13.14
C ALA A 277 -11.03 -7.09 -13.68
N LEU A 278 -11.24 -8.10 -12.84
CA LEU A 278 -11.97 -9.32 -13.19
C LEU A 278 -13.49 -9.09 -13.33
N GLY A 279 -14.04 -8.13 -12.59
CA GLY A 279 -15.48 -7.85 -12.51
C GLY A 279 -16.03 -6.89 -13.59
N LYS A 280 -15.18 -6.17 -14.33
CA LYS A 280 -15.58 -5.18 -15.36
C LYS A 280 -16.34 -5.75 -16.57
N ASN A 281 -16.55 -7.07 -16.66
CA ASN A 281 -17.27 -7.74 -17.75
C ASN A 281 -18.54 -8.48 -17.30
N LYS A 282 -19.29 -7.93 -16.34
CA LYS A 282 -20.67 -8.35 -16.10
C LYS A 282 -21.64 -7.63 -17.03
#